data_AF-A0A257A3Z7-F1
#
_entry.id   AF-A0A257A3Z7-F1
#
_cell.length_a   1.000
_cell.length_b   1.000
_cell.length_c   1.000
_cell.angle_alpha   90.00
_cell.angle_beta   90.00
_cell.angle_gamma   90.00
#
_symmetry.space_group_name_H-M   'P 1'
#
loop_
_entity.id
_entity.type
_entity.pdbx_description
1 polymer ?
#
loop_
_entity_poly.entity_id
_entity_poly.type
_entity_poly.pdbx_seq_one_letter_code
_entity_poly.pdbx_strand_id
1 'polypeptide(L)'
;SIEEFVNECYAKGYSIILFNVIPWEYYFISPTLEELGWEFGEDMLSPLITKAHEKGIKVFADVQSLAWKARESYPDWPGNVPSVQQIISIINELIDYGVDGISEEMFPAQWFFPVYKICKQNGITYLHKGIPYDVAWFCEDNSTVFDAYSNCHVLMTEDYYMNDDLARNEIIPSFASGLEKSSSRIHFCYDLQ
;
A
#
# COMPACT_ATOMS: atom_id res chain seq x y z
N SER A 1 -10.40 -21.59 -5.51
CA SER A 1 -10.14 -21.57 -4.05
C SER A 1 -8.83 -20.84 -3.76
N ILE A 2 -8.52 -20.51 -2.49
CA ILE A 2 -7.21 -19.90 -2.13
C ILE A 2 -6.04 -20.80 -2.55
N GLU A 3 -6.18 -22.12 -2.40
CA GLU A 3 -5.15 -23.08 -2.79
C GLU A 3 -4.91 -23.09 -4.31
N GLU A 4 -5.97 -23.09 -5.13
CA GLU A 4 -5.84 -23.00 -6.58
C GLU A 4 -5.15 -21.70 -6.99
N PHE A 5 -5.56 -20.57 -6.41
CA PHE A 5 -4.96 -19.27 -6.67
C PHE A 5 -3.45 -19.25 -6.35
N VAL A 6 -3.05 -19.71 -5.17
CA VAL A 6 -1.63 -19.75 -4.77
C VAL A 6 -0.82 -20.70 -5.65
N ASN A 7 -1.38 -21.87 -6.01
CA ASN A 7 -0.71 -22.80 -6.91
C ASN A 7 -0.50 -22.21 -8.31
N GLU A 8 -1.47 -21.44 -8.83
CA GLU A 8 -1.30 -20.69 -10.08
C GLU A 8 -0.23 -19.60 -9.95
N CYS A 9 -0.21 -18.85 -8.85
CA CYS A 9 0.82 -17.84 -8.59
C CYS A 9 2.23 -18.47 -8.59
N TYR A 10 2.38 -19.60 -7.90
CA TYR A 10 3.63 -20.36 -7.86
C TYR A 10 4.04 -20.88 -9.24
N ALA A 11 3.11 -21.49 -9.99
CA ALA A 11 3.38 -22.02 -11.33
C ALA A 11 3.81 -20.93 -12.32
N LYS A 12 3.34 -19.69 -12.13
CA LYS A 12 3.70 -18.52 -12.93
C LYS A 12 4.98 -17.82 -12.45
N GLY A 13 5.58 -18.26 -11.34
CA GLY A 13 6.83 -17.72 -10.82
C GLY A 13 6.69 -16.40 -10.06
N TYR A 14 5.49 -16.05 -9.58
CA TYR A 14 5.32 -14.88 -8.72
C TYR A 14 5.94 -15.12 -7.34
N SER A 15 6.66 -14.13 -6.83
CA SER A 15 7.32 -14.17 -5.52
C SER A 15 6.59 -13.38 -4.43
N ILE A 16 5.61 -12.56 -4.82
CA ILE A 16 4.80 -11.72 -3.94
C ILE A 16 3.34 -11.76 -4.41
N ILE A 17 2.42 -11.90 -3.47
CA ILE A 17 0.98 -11.65 -3.65
C ILE A 17 0.66 -10.36 -2.90
N LEU A 18 0.14 -9.37 -3.64
CA LEU A 18 -0.45 -8.18 -3.05
C LEU A 18 -1.96 -8.40 -2.93
N PHE A 19 -2.48 -8.41 -1.71
CA PHE A 19 -3.89 -8.73 -1.43
C PHE A 19 -4.57 -7.55 -0.76
N ASN A 20 -5.62 -7.00 -1.39
CA ASN A 20 -6.44 -5.97 -0.77
C ASN A 20 -7.26 -6.58 0.37
N VAL A 21 -6.90 -6.21 1.59
CA VAL A 21 -7.52 -6.77 2.81
C VAL A 21 -8.77 -5.98 3.24
N ILE A 22 -9.11 -4.88 2.56
CA ILE A 22 -10.24 -3.99 2.89
C ILE A 22 -10.89 -3.39 1.61
N PRO A 23 -11.30 -4.15 0.57
CA PRO A 23 -11.89 -3.55 -0.63
C PRO A 23 -13.27 -2.91 -0.38
N TRP A 24 -14.04 -3.45 0.57
CA TRP A 24 -15.30 -2.89 1.08
C TRP A 24 -15.56 -3.46 2.47
N GLU A 25 -15.72 -4.78 2.52
CA GLU A 25 -15.55 -5.58 3.73
C GLU A 25 -14.05 -5.79 3.99
N TYR A 26 -13.69 -6.08 5.24
CA TYR A 26 -12.32 -6.46 5.60
C TYR A 26 -12.18 -7.98 5.77
N TYR A 27 -10.99 -8.49 5.38
CA TYR A 27 -10.74 -9.93 5.21
C TYR A 27 -9.69 -10.53 6.17
N PHE A 28 -9.61 -9.98 7.37
CA PHE A 28 -8.76 -10.44 8.48
C PHE A 28 -9.41 -10.06 9.81
N ILE A 29 -9.06 -10.69 10.92
CA ILE A 29 -9.63 -10.34 12.23
C ILE A 29 -8.98 -9.05 12.73
N SER A 30 -9.80 -8.01 12.91
CA SER A 30 -9.37 -6.70 13.37
C SER A 30 -10.36 -6.13 14.38
N PRO A 31 -10.06 -6.19 15.69
CA PRO A 31 -10.84 -5.52 16.72
C PRO A 31 -10.95 -4.00 16.47
N THR A 32 -9.91 -3.39 15.91
CA THR A 32 -9.90 -1.96 15.61
C THR A 32 -10.90 -1.60 14.50
N LEU A 33 -10.96 -2.39 13.41
CA LEU A 33 -11.93 -2.15 12.33
C LEU A 33 -13.37 -2.44 12.78
N GLU A 34 -13.58 -3.45 13.61
CA GLU A 34 -14.88 -3.74 14.23
C GLU A 34 -15.37 -2.54 15.07
N GLU A 35 -14.52 -1.99 15.94
CA GLU A 35 -14.87 -0.80 16.75
C GLU A 35 -15.17 0.43 15.88
N LEU A 36 -14.47 0.56 14.75
CA LEU A 36 -14.71 1.61 13.77
C LEU A 36 -16.00 1.40 12.97
N GLY A 37 -16.65 0.24 13.06
CA GLY A 37 -17.89 -0.09 12.35
C GLY A 37 -17.69 -0.52 10.90
N TRP A 38 -16.50 -1.02 10.54
CA TRP A 38 -16.28 -1.65 9.24
C TRP A 38 -16.98 -3.01 9.18
N GLU A 39 -17.34 -3.44 7.97
CA GLU A 39 -18.04 -4.70 7.76
C GLU A 39 -17.04 -5.86 7.65
N PHE A 40 -17.16 -6.86 8.52
CA PHE A 40 -16.38 -8.08 8.43
C PHE A 40 -17.00 -9.03 7.41
N GLY A 41 -16.26 -9.40 6.38
CA GLY A 41 -16.68 -10.42 5.43
C GLY A 41 -16.37 -11.82 5.97
N GLU A 42 -15.10 -12.19 5.92
CA GLU A 42 -14.56 -13.44 6.44
C GLU A 42 -13.02 -13.35 6.58
N ASP A 43 -12.38 -14.28 7.30
CA ASP A 43 -10.91 -14.33 7.32
C ASP A 43 -10.35 -15.06 6.09
N MET A 44 -10.03 -14.30 5.04
CA MET A 44 -9.34 -14.81 3.85
C MET A 44 -7.81 -14.72 3.96
N LEU A 45 -7.30 -13.84 4.83
CA LEU A 45 -5.88 -13.55 4.94
C LEU A 45 -5.11 -14.69 5.60
N SER A 46 -5.61 -15.28 6.69
CA SER A 46 -4.98 -16.42 7.36
C SER A 46 -4.69 -17.62 6.43
N PRO A 47 -5.68 -18.16 5.70
CA PRO A 47 -5.43 -19.27 4.77
C PRO A 47 -4.55 -18.88 3.58
N LEU A 48 -4.61 -17.62 3.11
CA LEU A 48 -3.75 -17.12 2.04
C LEU A 48 -2.27 -17.10 2.45
N ILE A 49 -1.96 -16.51 3.61
CA ILE A 49 -0.60 -16.46 4.18
C ILE A 49 -0.04 -17.87 4.32
N THR A 50 -0.81 -18.77 4.96
CA THR A 50 -0.39 -20.15 5.19
C THR A 50 0.00 -20.84 3.88
N LYS A 51 -0.85 -20.75 2.85
CA LYS A 51 -0.59 -21.41 1.56
C LYS A 51 0.50 -20.74 0.74
N ALA A 52 0.58 -19.41 0.75
CA ALA A 52 1.64 -18.70 0.05
C ALA A 52 3.02 -19.02 0.65
N HIS A 53 3.12 -19.05 1.98
CA HIS A 53 4.37 -19.36 2.69
C HIS A 53 4.83 -20.82 2.47
N GLU A 54 3.91 -21.79 2.37
CA GLU A 54 4.22 -23.18 1.95
C GLU A 54 4.94 -23.23 0.58
N LYS A 55 4.73 -22.23 -0.28
CA LYS A 55 5.33 -22.09 -1.61
C LYS A 55 6.49 -21.09 -1.67
N GLY A 56 6.87 -20.49 -0.54
CA GLY A 56 7.90 -19.44 -0.47
C GLY A 56 7.47 -18.12 -1.13
N ILE A 57 6.18 -17.88 -1.28
CA ILE A 57 5.61 -16.64 -1.81
C ILE A 57 5.28 -15.72 -0.65
N LYS A 58 5.71 -14.45 -0.72
CA LYS A 58 5.40 -13.43 0.28
C LYS A 58 3.99 -12.88 0.11
N VAL A 59 3.34 -12.48 1.19
CA VAL A 59 2.01 -11.86 1.16
C VAL A 59 2.07 -10.44 1.70
N PHE A 60 1.65 -9.48 0.88
CA PHE A 60 1.56 -8.07 1.25
C PHE A 60 0.09 -7.72 1.43
N ALA A 61 -0.24 -7.10 2.56
CA ALA A 61 -1.59 -6.57 2.79
C ALA A 61 -1.69 -5.16 2.21
N ASP A 62 -2.62 -4.98 1.28
CA ASP A 62 -2.95 -3.69 0.71
C ASP A 62 -4.13 -3.06 1.46
N VAL A 63 -3.90 -1.87 2.02
CA VAL A 63 -4.85 -1.14 2.89
C VAL A 63 -5.27 0.20 2.29
N GLN A 64 -5.15 0.36 0.96
CA GLN A 64 -5.45 1.60 0.24
C GLN A 64 -6.84 2.19 0.57
N SER A 65 -7.84 1.35 0.81
CA SER A 65 -9.21 1.78 1.09
C SER A 65 -9.34 2.61 2.37
N LEU A 66 -8.45 2.44 3.35
CA LEU A 66 -8.43 3.30 4.54
C LEU A 66 -8.10 4.74 4.17
N ALA A 67 -7.19 4.92 3.21
CA ALA A 67 -6.73 6.21 2.73
C ALA A 67 -7.83 6.91 1.94
N TRP A 68 -8.46 6.17 1.03
CA TRP A 68 -9.63 6.61 0.29
C TRP A 68 -10.73 7.02 1.28
N LYS A 69 -11.01 6.26 2.34
CA LYS A 69 -12.04 6.60 3.35
C LYS A 69 -11.77 7.92 4.04
N ALA A 70 -10.49 8.26 4.27
CA ALA A 70 -10.11 9.54 4.86
C ALA A 70 -10.23 10.73 3.91
N ARG A 71 -10.06 10.51 2.60
CA ARG A 71 -10.06 11.57 1.58
C ARG A 71 -11.45 11.78 0.97
N GLU A 72 -12.17 10.70 0.76
CA GLU A 72 -13.40 10.66 -0.01
C GLU A 72 -14.57 10.39 0.92
N SER A 73 -15.54 11.30 0.90
CA SER A 73 -16.75 11.19 1.70
C SER A 73 -17.80 10.37 0.95
N TYR A 74 -17.53 9.09 0.70
CA TYR A 74 -18.53 8.18 0.14
C TYR A 74 -19.57 7.82 1.22
N PRO A 75 -20.85 8.24 1.07
CA PRO A 75 -21.86 8.10 2.12
C PRO A 75 -22.14 6.65 2.51
N ASP A 76 -22.00 5.72 1.55
CA ASP A 76 -22.36 4.32 1.72
C ASP A 76 -21.19 3.44 2.18
N TRP A 77 -20.00 4.03 2.35
CA TRP A 77 -18.82 3.23 2.66
C TRP A 77 -18.79 2.86 4.15
N PRO A 78 -18.50 1.60 4.51
CA PRO A 78 -18.61 1.16 5.89
C PRO A 78 -17.57 1.83 6.78
N GLY A 79 -17.84 1.78 8.08
CA GLY A 79 -16.95 2.26 9.13
C GLY A 79 -16.68 3.75 9.18
N ASN A 80 -15.92 4.14 10.20
CA ASN A 80 -15.43 5.49 10.43
C ASN A 80 -14.00 5.65 9.92
N VAL A 81 -13.61 6.90 9.64
CA VAL A 81 -12.22 7.26 9.34
C VAL A 81 -11.35 6.97 10.57
N PRO A 82 -10.30 6.13 10.45
CA PRO A 82 -9.42 5.84 11.57
C PRO A 82 -8.62 7.08 12.04
N SER A 83 -8.36 7.19 13.33
CA SER A 83 -7.29 8.06 13.85
C SER A 83 -5.90 7.48 13.56
N VAL A 84 -4.84 8.27 13.76
CA VAL A 84 -3.44 7.81 13.61
C VAL A 84 -3.18 6.56 14.47
N GLN A 85 -3.65 6.55 15.72
CA GLN A 85 -3.47 5.46 16.66
C GLN A 85 -4.23 4.20 16.22
N GLN A 86 -5.42 4.36 15.64
CA GLN A 86 -6.18 3.24 15.11
C GLN A 86 -5.53 2.66 13.86
N ILE A 87 -4.96 3.49 12.97
CA ILE A 87 -4.15 2.98 11.85
C ILE A 87 -2.96 2.18 12.37
N ILE A 88 -2.25 2.69 13.37
CA ILE A 88 -1.15 1.97 14.00
C ILE A 88 -1.61 0.61 14.54
N SER A 89 -2.76 0.55 15.21
CA SER A 89 -3.33 -0.71 15.70
C SER A 89 -3.66 -1.67 14.55
N ILE A 90 -4.35 -1.20 13.51
CA ILE A 90 -4.68 -2.00 12.32
C ILE A 90 -3.42 -2.58 11.67
N ILE A 91 -2.36 -1.78 11.54
CA ILE A 91 -1.09 -2.24 10.97
C ILE A 91 -0.44 -3.29 11.89
N ASN A 92 -0.42 -3.09 13.21
CA ASN A 92 0.12 -4.12 14.11
C ASN A 92 -0.69 -5.42 14.05
N GLU A 93 -2.02 -5.34 13.95
CA GLU A 93 -2.87 -6.53 13.78
C GLU A 93 -2.52 -7.30 12.49
N LEU A 94 -2.25 -6.60 11.39
CA LEU A 94 -1.78 -7.23 10.14
C LEU A 94 -0.39 -7.85 10.28
N ILE A 95 0.52 -7.20 11.01
CA ILE A 95 1.85 -7.73 11.31
C ILE A 95 1.73 -9.01 12.15
N ASP A 96 0.88 -9.01 13.17
CA ASP A 96 0.60 -10.18 14.02
C ASP A 96 -0.06 -11.32 13.24
N TYR A 97 -0.81 -10.99 12.19
CA TYR A 97 -1.33 -11.94 11.20
C TYR A 97 -0.24 -12.65 10.38
N GLY A 98 0.97 -12.08 10.31
CA GLY A 98 2.12 -12.67 9.63
C GLY A 98 2.32 -12.20 8.19
N VAL A 99 1.83 -11.01 7.82
CA VAL A 99 2.11 -10.43 6.50
C VAL A 99 3.59 -10.09 6.35
N ASP A 100 4.12 -10.20 5.13
CA ASP A 100 5.51 -9.86 4.79
C ASP A 100 5.68 -8.38 4.41
N GLY A 101 4.57 -7.72 4.09
CA GLY A 101 4.56 -6.33 3.68
C GLY A 101 3.21 -5.65 3.86
N ILE A 102 3.27 -4.32 3.96
CA ILE A 102 2.11 -3.42 3.93
C ILE A 102 2.23 -2.56 2.68
N SER A 103 1.14 -2.45 1.95
CA SER A 103 0.98 -1.56 0.81
C SER A 103 -0.14 -0.57 1.09
N GLU A 104 0.04 0.67 0.69
CA GLU A 104 -1.02 1.67 0.71
C GLU A 104 -0.92 2.63 -0.47
N GLU A 105 -2.02 3.34 -0.71
CA GLU A 105 -2.10 4.39 -1.72
C GLU A 105 -2.54 5.69 -1.07
N MET A 106 -1.70 6.72 -1.16
CA MET A 106 -2.03 8.08 -0.73
C MET A 106 -2.47 8.22 0.75
N PHE A 107 -1.85 7.49 1.68
CA PHE A 107 -2.09 7.72 3.11
C PHE A 107 -1.93 9.21 3.47
N PRO A 108 -2.85 9.78 4.27
CA PRO A 108 -2.65 11.10 4.87
C PRO A 108 -1.24 11.18 5.48
N ALA A 109 -0.56 12.33 5.33
CA ALA A 109 0.83 12.50 5.78
C ALA A 109 1.03 12.12 7.27
N GLN A 110 0.01 12.37 8.10
CA GLN A 110 -0.03 12.01 9.51
C GLN A 110 -0.06 10.49 9.79
N TRP A 111 -0.51 9.67 8.84
CA TRP A 111 -0.51 8.20 8.93
C TRP A 111 0.77 7.58 8.39
N PHE A 112 1.30 8.14 7.29
CA PHE A 112 2.46 7.60 6.58
C PHE A 112 3.67 7.33 7.50
N PHE A 113 4.17 8.36 8.20
CA PHE A 113 5.41 8.23 8.95
C PHE A 113 5.31 7.23 10.13
N PRO A 114 4.24 7.24 10.94
CA PRO A 114 4.04 6.21 11.96
C PRO A 114 3.99 4.79 11.40
N VAL A 115 3.28 4.57 10.29
CA VAL A 115 3.15 3.25 9.67
C VAL A 115 4.49 2.76 9.12
N TYR A 116 5.21 3.61 8.38
CA TYR A 116 6.55 3.31 7.89
C TYR A 116 7.48 2.89 9.04
N LYS A 117 7.45 3.63 10.16
CA LYS A 117 8.30 3.35 11.32
C LYS A 117 7.98 1.99 11.94
N ILE A 118 6.70 1.65 12.10
CA ILE A 118 6.26 0.37 12.66
C ILE A 118 6.64 -0.78 11.74
N CYS A 119 6.42 -0.65 10.43
CA CYS A 119 6.82 -1.68 9.46
C CYS A 119 8.32 -1.94 9.54
N LYS A 120 9.13 -0.88 9.53
CA LYS A 120 10.59 -0.98 9.65
C LYS A 120 11.05 -1.61 10.96
N GLN A 121 10.40 -1.28 12.08
CA GLN A 121 10.73 -1.83 13.40
C GLN A 121 10.44 -3.34 13.48
N ASN A 122 9.44 -3.82 12.74
CA ASN A 122 9.04 -5.23 12.70
C ASN A 122 9.65 -6.00 11.53
N GLY A 123 10.54 -5.38 10.74
CA GLY A 123 11.17 -6.04 9.58
C GLY A 123 10.22 -6.30 8.42
N ILE A 124 9.08 -5.62 8.39
CA ILE A 124 8.03 -5.74 7.37
C ILE A 124 8.32 -4.76 6.24
N THR A 125 8.11 -5.20 5.00
CA THR A 125 8.32 -4.35 3.83
C THR A 125 7.19 -3.32 3.74
N TYR A 126 7.53 -2.04 3.65
CA TYR A 126 6.54 -0.99 3.41
C TYR A 126 6.59 -0.52 1.97
N LEU A 127 5.44 -0.55 1.30
CA LEU A 127 5.28 -0.13 -0.09
C LEU A 127 4.27 1.03 -0.14
N HIS A 128 4.76 2.21 -0.48
CA HIS A 128 3.92 3.38 -0.74
C HIS A 128 3.66 3.47 -2.25
N LYS A 129 2.39 3.37 -2.65
CA LYS A 129 1.94 3.59 -4.03
C LYS A 129 1.67 5.08 -4.17
N GLY A 130 2.61 5.80 -4.77
CA GLY A 130 2.42 7.20 -5.15
C GLY A 130 1.85 7.28 -6.56
N ILE A 131 0.74 7.99 -6.74
CA ILE A 131 0.22 8.32 -8.07
C ILE A 131 0.79 9.68 -8.53
N PRO A 132 0.98 9.95 -9.82
CA PRO A 132 1.61 11.19 -10.30
C PRO A 132 0.98 12.50 -9.79
N TYR A 133 -0.32 12.50 -9.47
CA TYR A 133 -1.01 13.63 -8.83
C TYR A 133 -0.45 13.99 -7.44
N ASP A 134 0.09 13.01 -6.70
CA ASP A 134 0.65 13.20 -5.37
C ASP A 134 1.85 14.16 -5.39
N VAL A 135 2.70 14.04 -6.41
CA VAL A 135 3.90 14.87 -6.56
C VAL A 135 3.54 16.35 -6.74
N ALA A 136 2.43 16.65 -7.40
CA ALA A 136 1.96 18.02 -7.61
C ALA A 136 1.38 18.63 -6.32
N TRP A 137 0.57 17.87 -5.58
CA TRP A 137 -0.07 18.36 -4.35
C TRP A 137 0.94 18.57 -3.21
N PHE A 138 1.94 17.69 -3.08
CA PHE A 138 2.99 17.84 -2.07
C PHE A 138 3.97 19.00 -2.35
N CYS A 139 4.06 19.45 -3.60
CA CYS A 139 4.87 20.62 -3.97
C CYS A 139 4.28 21.95 -3.47
N GLU A 140 2.96 22.05 -3.32
CA GLU A 140 2.32 23.32 -2.90
C GLU A 140 2.37 23.56 -1.38
N ASP A 141 2.55 22.50 -0.57
CA ASP A 141 2.44 22.55 0.90
C ASP A 141 3.78 22.51 1.67
N ASN A 142 4.93 22.72 1.02
CA ASN A 142 6.27 22.59 1.62
C ASN A 142 6.52 21.21 2.28
N SER A 143 5.89 20.15 1.78
CA SER A 143 5.96 18.81 2.36
C SER A 143 7.34 18.16 2.15
N THR A 144 7.88 17.55 3.21
CA THR A 144 9.15 16.80 3.20
C THR A 144 9.01 15.39 2.60
N VAL A 145 7.92 15.13 1.88
CA VAL A 145 7.59 13.82 1.29
C VAL A 145 8.68 13.32 0.32
N PHE A 146 9.52 14.18 -0.23
CA PHE A 146 10.69 13.77 -1.02
C PHE A 146 11.75 13.00 -0.22
N ASP A 147 11.95 13.32 1.08
CA ASP A 147 12.85 12.54 1.96
C ASP A 147 12.24 11.18 2.34
N ALA A 148 10.92 11.05 2.24
CA ALA A 148 10.21 9.78 2.40
C ALA A 148 10.33 8.91 1.14
N TYR A 149 10.15 9.50 -0.05
CA TYR A 149 10.30 8.82 -1.33
C TYR A 149 11.72 8.28 -1.58
N SER A 150 12.77 8.97 -1.08
CA SER A 150 14.15 8.47 -1.20
C SER A 150 14.38 7.13 -0.48
N ASN A 151 13.46 6.72 0.41
CA ASN A 151 13.50 5.45 1.14
C ASN A 151 12.45 4.43 0.63
N CYS A 152 11.64 4.79 -0.38
CA CYS A 152 10.68 3.88 -0.99
C CYS A 152 11.38 2.98 -2.02
N HIS A 153 11.18 1.66 -1.89
CA HIS A 153 11.82 0.67 -2.77
C HIS A 153 11.02 0.34 -4.04
N VAL A 154 9.79 0.84 -4.16
CA VAL A 154 8.93 0.67 -5.33
C VAL A 154 8.19 1.97 -5.56
N LEU A 155 8.40 2.57 -6.74
CA LEU A 155 7.58 3.65 -7.27
C LEU A 155 6.66 3.01 -8.30
N MET A 156 5.35 3.02 -8.06
CA MET A 156 4.36 2.50 -9.00
C MET A 156 3.69 3.66 -9.71
N THR A 157 4.02 3.89 -10.98
CA THR A 157 3.31 4.85 -11.82
C THR A 157 2.13 4.14 -12.48
N GLU A 158 1.12 3.75 -11.71
CA GLU A 158 -0.14 3.33 -12.34
C GLU A 158 -0.94 4.57 -12.76
N ASP A 159 -1.23 4.61 -14.05
CA ASP A 159 -2.08 5.59 -14.71
C ASP A 159 -3.55 5.20 -14.39
N TYR A 160 -3.99 5.42 -13.14
CA TYR A 160 -5.36 5.04 -12.70
C TYR A 160 -6.45 5.87 -13.39
N TYR A 161 -6.09 7.02 -13.97
CA TYR A 161 -6.98 7.81 -14.79
C TYR A 161 -6.64 7.61 -16.26
N MET A 162 -7.25 6.59 -16.88
CA MET A 162 -7.28 6.42 -18.34
C MET A 162 -7.98 7.57 -19.09
N ASN A 163 -8.09 8.79 -18.53
CA ASN A 163 -8.87 9.85 -19.18
C ASN A 163 -8.58 11.32 -18.83
N ASP A 164 -7.48 11.69 -18.16
CA ASP A 164 -7.15 13.13 -18.06
C ASP A 164 -5.76 13.43 -18.63
N ASP A 165 -5.77 14.33 -19.62
CA ASP A 165 -4.67 14.88 -20.41
C ASP A 165 -3.63 15.66 -19.56
N LEU A 166 -3.13 15.09 -18.47
CA LEU A 166 -1.91 15.61 -17.85
C LEU A 166 -0.69 15.01 -18.53
N ALA A 167 0.08 15.93 -19.09
CA ALA A 167 1.07 15.63 -20.10
C ALA A 167 2.20 14.75 -19.49
N ARG A 168 2.20 13.48 -19.91
CA ARG A 168 3.18 12.43 -19.54
C ARG A 168 4.65 12.86 -19.64
N ASN A 169 4.93 13.94 -20.35
CA ASN A 169 6.26 14.54 -20.54
C ASN A 169 6.76 15.41 -19.36
N GLU A 170 5.91 15.78 -18.39
CA GLU A 170 6.33 16.61 -17.23
C GLU A 170 6.60 15.82 -15.95
N ILE A 171 6.12 14.57 -15.90
CA ILE A 171 6.29 13.66 -14.75
C ILE A 171 7.76 13.26 -14.60
N ILE A 172 8.38 12.78 -15.68
CA ILE A 172 9.76 12.25 -15.67
C ILE A 172 10.81 13.31 -15.30
N PRO A 173 10.77 14.56 -15.82
CA PRO A 173 11.71 15.61 -15.43
C PRO A 173 11.58 16.04 -13.96
N SER A 174 10.35 16.10 -13.43
CA SER A 174 10.10 16.45 -12.03
C SER A 174 10.67 15.40 -11.09
N PHE A 175 10.51 14.12 -11.41
CA PHE A 175 11.15 13.01 -10.70
C PHE A 175 12.69 13.02 -10.81
N ALA A 176 13.23 13.25 -12.00
CA ALA A 176 14.68 13.30 -12.22
C ALA A 176 15.36 14.41 -11.40
N SER A 177 14.71 15.57 -11.27
CA SER A 177 15.21 16.68 -10.47
C SER A 177 15.26 16.38 -8.96
N GLY A 178 14.36 15.53 -8.45
CA GLY A 178 14.36 15.07 -7.05
C GLY A 178 15.44 14.03 -6.74
N LEU A 179 15.88 13.26 -7.75
CA LEU A 179 16.89 12.21 -7.63
C LEU A 179 18.35 12.72 -7.71
N GLU A 180 18.58 14.00 -8.06
CA GLU A 180 19.92 14.59 -8.17
C GLU A 180 20.59 14.94 -6.81
N LYS A 181 19.99 14.58 -5.66
CA LYS A 181 20.72 14.61 -4.38
C LYS A 181 21.54 13.33 -4.20
N SER A 182 22.85 13.51 -4.14
CA SER A 182 23.90 12.48 -4.19
C SER A 182 23.68 11.28 -3.26
N SER A 183 23.78 10.08 -3.84
CA SER A 183 23.70 8.70 -3.28
C SER A 183 22.25 8.19 -3.13
N SER A 184 21.81 7.08 -3.72
CA SER A 184 22.49 5.89 -4.25
C SER A 184 21.61 5.18 -5.29
N ARG A 185 22.26 4.52 -6.24
CA ARG A 185 21.77 3.69 -7.35
C ARG A 185 20.37 3.08 -7.15
N ILE A 186 19.46 3.37 -8.08
CA ILE A 186 18.22 2.61 -8.31
C ILE A 186 18.32 1.93 -9.69
N HIS A 187 18.00 0.65 -9.72
CA HIS A 187 17.90 -0.17 -10.92
C HIS A 187 16.54 0.06 -11.59
N PHE A 188 16.56 0.35 -12.90
CA PHE A 188 15.38 0.20 -13.75
C PHE A 188 15.27 -1.26 -14.19
N CYS A 189 14.05 -1.80 -14.22
CA CYS A 189 13.67 -2.88 -15.13
C CYS A 189 12.23 -2.65 -15.60
N TYR A 190 12.10 -2.44 -16.92
CA TYR A 190 10.90 -2.27 -17.73
C TYR A 190 10.34 -3.64 -18.17
N ASP A 191 9.08 -3.68 -18.64
CA ASP A 191 8.82 -4.11 -20.03
C ASP A 191 7.48 -3.55 -20.54
N LEU A 192 7.53 -2.92 -21.71
CA LEU A 192 6.39 -2.48 -22.51
C LEU A 192 6.11 -3.60 -23.53
N GLN A 193 4.85 -4.04 -23.62
CA GLN A 193 4.32 -4.55 -24.89
C GLN A 193 3.43 -3.50 -25.52
#